data_AF-A0A8T4LJ17-F1
#
_entry.id   AF-A0A8T4LJ17-F1
#
_cell.length_a   1.000
_cell.length_b   1.000
_cell.length_c   1.000
_cell.angle_alpha   90.00
_cell.angle_beta   90.00
_cell.angle_gamma   90.00
#
_symmetry.space_group_name_H-M   'P 1'
#
loop_
_entity.id
_entity.type
_entity.pdbx_description
1 polymer ?
#
loop_
_entity_poly.entity_id
_entity_poly.type
_entity_poly.pdbx_seq_one_letter_code
_entity_poly.pdbx_strand_id
1 'polypeptide(L)'
;EKEFEGGKIVYPGPLFPNNFKELEELKFGRFCIVDDNLNVKREEIKLKTTECYFINAENKTPEKVEQEVLDTIKDYQDRIILIRVEGTLKSGKPSEINFRRIHEKLKDAYCILRNTNKLFSKELTEIEVDSASTEEIEKRVIEDSKKEFKELGNKELVSRLMNALDLEKDEGEKNSDFETRIISSGLDVLKI
;
A
#
# COMPACT_ATOMS: atom_id res chain seq x y z
N GLU A 1 -9.48 19.49 -17.88
CA GLU A 1 -9.62 20.93 -18.14
C GLU A 1 -10.95 21.33 -17.54
N LYS A 2 -10.96 22.43 -16.81
CA LYS A 2 -12.18 22.98 -16.22
C LYS A 2 -12.20 24.47 -16.54
N GLU A 3 -13.30 24.95 -17.10
CA GLU A 3 -13.52 26.38 -17.26
C GLU A 3 -13.83 27.00 -15.89
N PHE A 4 -13.19 28.13 -15.60
CA PHE A 4 -13.40 28.89 -14.38
C PHE A 4 -13.16 30.38 -14.65
N GLU A 5 -14.20 31.20 -14.45
CA GLU A 5 -14.14 32.66 -14.58
C GLU A 5 -13.53 33.18 -15.90
N GLY A 6 -13.84 32.51 -17.02
CA GLY A 6 -13.31 32.89 -18.33
C GLY A 6 -11.88 32.42 -18.62
N GLY A 7 -11.25 31.71 -17.69
CA GLY A 7 -9.97 31.01 -17.86
C GLY A 7 -10.11 29.48 -17.85
N LYS A 8 -9.00 28.79 -18.14
CA LYS A 8 -8.92 27.32 -18.15
C LYS A 8 -8.00 26.84 -17.04
N ILE A 9 -8.52 25.99 -16.16
CA ILE A 9 -7.74 25.26 -15.17
C ILE A 9 -7.32 23.92 -15.76
N VAL A 10 -6.01 23.72 -15.88
CA VAL A 10 -5.41 22.52 -16.47
C VAL A 10 -4.42 21.91 -15.50
N TYR A 11 -4.61 20.63 -15.21
CA TYR A 11 -3.61 19.81 -14.53
C TYR A 11 -2.86 18.99 -15.57
N PRO A 12 -1.59 19.33 -15.88
CA PRO A 12 -0.80 18.55 -16.82
C PRO A 12 -0.52 17.15 -16.27
N GLY A 13 -0.49 16.97 -14.95
CA GLY A 13 -0.02 15.73 -14.33
C GLY A 13 1.51 15.70 -14.25
N PRO A 14 2.09 14.58 -13.80
CA PRO A 14 3.54 14.47 -13.61
C PRO A 14 4.27 14.33 -14.95
N LEU A 15 5.49 14.89 -15.00
CA LEU A 15 6.43 14.65 -16.10
C LEU A 15 6.94 13.20 -16.11
N PHE A 16 6.99 12.56 -14.95
CA PHE A 16 7.37 11.16 -14.79
C PHE A 16 6.53 10.56 -13.65
N PRO A 17 5.59 9.65 -13.94
CA PRO A 17 4.89 8.88 -12.91
C PRO A 17 5.89 8.20 -11.98
N ASN A 18 5.77 8.40 -10.67
CA ASN A 18 6.85 8.04 -9.74
C ASN A 18 6.51 6.92 -8.74
N ASN A 19 5.25 6.48 -8.71
CA ASN A 19 4.78 5.41 -7.84
C ASN A 19 3.95 4.40 -8.62
N PHE A 20 3.69 3.23 -8.01
CA PHE A 20 2.97 2.13 -8.68
C PHE A 20 1.61 2.57 -9.21
N LYS A 21 0.85 3.36 -8.43
CA LYS A 21 -0.50 3.82 -8.81
C LYS A 21 -0.44 4.77 -10.01
N GLU A 22 0.44 5.76 -9.97
CA GLU A 22 0.62 6.69 -11.09
C GLU A 22 1.09 5.98 -12.35
N LEU A 23 2.06 5.07 -12.25
CA LEU A 23 2.53 4.27 -13.39
C LEU A 23 1.41 3.38 -13.94
N GLU A 24 0.55 2.85 -13.08
CA GLU A 24 -0.58 2.02 -13.48
C GLU A 24 -1.67 2.83 -14.21
N GLU A 25 -2.02 4.02 -13.71
CA GLU A 25 -3.07 4.87 -14.26
C GLU A 25 -2.61 5.70 -15.48
N LEU A 26 -1.41 6.27 -15.41
CA LEU A 26 -0.92 7.24 -16.39
C LEU A 26 -0.02 6.61 -17.47
N LYS A 27 0.71 5.52 -17.14
CA LYS A 27 1.70 4.80 -17.98
C LYS A 27 2.93 5.60 -18.43
N PHE A 28 2.77 6.89 -18.68
CA PHE A 28 3.78 7.81 -19.17
C PHE A 28 3.56 9.20 -18.58
N GLY A 29 4.59 10.03 -18.67
CA GLY A 29 4.50 11.43 -18.26
C GLY A 29 3.88 12.30 -19.33
N ARG A 30 3.44 13.51 -18.97
CA ARG A 30 2.92 14.46 -19.95
C ARG A 30 3.10 15.90 -19.47
N PHE A 31 3.08 16.83 -20.42
CA PHE A 31 3.06 18.26 -20.15
C PHE A 31 2.06 18.95 -21.07
N CYS A 32 1.78 20.22 -20.76
CA CYS A 32 0.90 21.05 -21.57
C CYS A 32 1.66 22.23 -22.17
N ILE A 33 1.36 22.53 -23.43
CA ILE A 33 1.77 23.75 -24.12
C ILE A 33 0.50 24.57 -24.29
N VAL A 34 0.53 25.84 -23.89
CA VAL A 34 -0.60 26.76 -24.00
C VAL A 34 -0.23 27.88 -24.96
N ASP A 35 -1.09 28.17 -25.92
CA ASP A 35 -0.91 29.28 -26.85
C ASP A 35 -1.58 30.58 -26.35
N ASP A 36 -1.37 31.67 -27.09
CA ASP A 36 -1.93 32.99 -26.76
C ASP A 36 -3.48 33.03 -26.79
N ASN A 37 -4.12 32.04 -27.42
CA ASN A 37 -5.58 31.89 -27.48
C ASN A 37 -6.11 30.94 -26.38
N LEU A 38 -5.29 30.57 -25.40
CA LEU A 38 -5.63 29.61 -24.33
C LEU A 38 -5.99 28.21 -24.87
N ASN A 39 -5.48 27.82 -26.03
CA ASN A 39 -5.58 26.45 -26.51
C ASN A 39 -4.51 25.60 -25.82
N VAL A 40 -4.95 24.46 -25.29
CA VAL A 40 -4.11 23.56 -24.50
C VAL A 40 -3.73 22.37 -25.36
N LYS A 41 -2.47 22.26 -25.75
CA LYS A 41 -1.91 21.08 -26.39
C LYS A 41 -1.25 20.20 -25.34
N ARG A 42 -1.54 18.90 -25.35
CA ARG A 42 -0.90 17.93 -24.44
C ARG A 42 0.13 17.12 -25.20
N GLU A 43 1.32 17.03 -24.63
CA GLU A 43 2.44 16.28 -25.19
C GLU A 43 2.84 15.16 -24.22
N GLU A 44 3.02 13.96 -24.77
CA GLU A 44 3.32 12.75 -24.01
C GLU A 44 4.85 12.51 -23.95
N ILE A 45 5.35 12.15 -22.77
CA ILE A 45 6.74 11.79 -22.53
C ILE A 45 6.81 10.28 -22.28
N LYS A 46 7.08 9.52 -23.35
CA LYS A 46 7.20 8.04 -23.33
C LYS A 46 8.67 7.62 -23.32
N LEU A 47 9.27 7.55 -22.13
CA LEU A 47 10.66 7.08 -21.99
C LEU A 47 10.80 5.57 -22.16
N LYS A 48 9.90 4.81 -21.52
CA LYS A 48 9.82 3.35 -21.57
C LYS A 48 8.37 2.92 -21.64
N THR A 49 8.12 1.76 -22.23
CA THR A 49 6.78 1.16 -22.24
C THR A 49 6.48 0.62 -20.84
N THR A 50 5.35 1.04 -20.28
CA THR A 50 4.84 0.55 -18.99
C THR A 50 3.70 -0.42 -19.22
N GLU A 51 3.82 -1.63 -18.70
CA GLU A 51 2.79 -2.67 -18.78
C GLU A 51 2.33 -3.10 -17.41
N CYS A 52 1.01 -3.27 -17.26
CA CYS A 52 0.40 -3.67 -16.00
C CYS A 52 -0.31 -5.00 -16.16
N TYR A 53 0.05 -5.93 -15.30
CA TYR A 53 -0.46 -7.28 -15.27
C TYR A 53 -1.24 -7.49 -13.97
N PHE A 54 -2.53 -7.79 -14.12
CA PHE A 54 -3.43 -8.08 -13.01
C PHE A 54 -3.57 -9.58 -12.88
N ILE A 55 -3.14 -10.14 -11.75
CA ILE A 55 -3.17 -11.56 -11.46
C ILE A 55 -4.17 -11.79 -10.31
N ASN A 56 -5.20 -12.58 -10.60
CA ASN A 56 -6.17 -12.97 -9.60
C ASN A 56 -5.67 -14.21 -8.85
N ALA A 57 -5.36 -14.09 -7.57
CA ALA A 57 -4.89 -15.18 -6.72
C ALA A 57 -6.02 -16.00 -6.06
N GLU A 58 -7.28 -15.65 -6.31
CA GLU A 58 -8.44 -16.26 -5.67
C GLU A 58 -8.47 -17.78 -5.84
N ASN A 59 -8.51 -18.49 -4.71
CA ASN A 59 -8.47 -19.95 -4.63
C ASN A 59 -7.30 -20.62 -5.37
N LYS A 60 -6.16 -19.92 -5.52
CA LYS A 60 -4.90 -20.47 -6.07
C LYS A 60 -3.87 -20.75 -4.99
N THR A 61 -2.94 -21.65 -5.28
CA THR A 61 -1.75 -21.86 -4.42
C THR A 61 -0.65 -20.86 -4.84
N PRO A 62 0.32 -20.57 -3.96
CA PRO A 62 1.45 -19.70 -4.28
C PRO A 62 2.18 -20.07 -5.57
N GLU A 63 2.40 -21.37 -5.80
CA GLU A 63 3.10 -21.88 -6.99
C GLU A 63 2.29 -21.63 -8.27
N LYS A 64 0.96 -21.72 -8.18
CA LYS A 64 0.09 -21.48 -9.32
C LYS A 64 0.05 -20.00 -9.69
N VAL A 65 0.05 -19.12 -8.69
CA VAL A 65 0.17 -17.66 -8.91
C VAL A 65 1.53 -17.33 -9.53
N GLU A 66 2.62 -17.93 -9.03
CA GLU A 66 3.96 -17.75 -9.61
C GLU A 66 4.01 -18.15 -11.08
N GLN A 67 3.49 -19.33 -11.40
CA GLN A 67 3.46 -19.84 -12.77
C GLN A 67 2.62 -18.95 -13.68
N GLU A 68 1.46 -18.49 -13.21
CA GLU A 68 0.57 -17.61 -13.98
C GLU A 68 1.19 -16.24 -14.27
N VAL A 69 1.94 -15.68 -13.32
CA VAL A 69 2.72 -14.46 -13.56
C VAL A 69 3.72 -14.68 -14.70
N LEU A 70 4.47 -15.78 -14.65
CA LEU A 70 5.48 -16.11 -15.65
C LEU A 70 4.88 -16.40 -17.03
N ASP A 71 3.71 -17.04 -17.08
CA ASP A 71 3.05 -17.40 -18.34
C ASP A 71 2.37 -16.19 -19.00
N THR A 72 1.94 -15.22 -18.20
CA THR A 72 1.22 -14.03 -18.64
C THR A 72 2.16 -12.96 -19.17
N ILE A 73 3.30 -12.74 -18.49
CA ILE A 73 4.25 -11.69 -18.85
C ILE A 73 5.10 -12.16 -20.03
N LYS A 74 4.80 -11.62 -21.20
CA LYS A 74 5.53 -11.84 -22.46
C LYS A 74 6.13 -10.52 -22.91
N ASP A 75 7.21 -10.57 -23.68
CA ASP A 75 7.86 -9.39 -24.28
C ASP A 75 8.26 -8.29 -23.26
N TYR A 76 8.88 -8.69 -22.15
CA TYR A 76 9.23 -7.80 -21.05
C TYR A 76 10.54 -7.03 -21.24
N GLN A 77 11.32 -7.29 -22.29
CA GLN A 77 12.66 -6.68 -22.44
C GLN A 77 12.60 -5.16 -22.53
N ASP A 78 13.40 -4.49 -21.71
CA ASP A 78 13.52 -3.02 -21.65
C ASP A 78 12.18 -2.29 -21.38
N ARG A 79 11.23 -2.96 -20.71
CA ARG A 79 9.93 -2.40 -20.29
C ARG A 79 9.83 -2.23 -18.77
N ILE A 80 8.96 -1.33 -18.33
CA ILE A 80 8.53 -1.22 -16.93
C ILE A 80 7.35 -2.18 -16.74
N ILE A 81 7.54 -3.20 -15.91
CA ILE A 81 6.55 -4.23 -15.64
C ILE A 81 5.95 -3.99 -14.26
N LEU A 82 4.64 -3.78 -14.20
CA LEU A 82 3.88 -3.68 -12.98
C LEU A 82 3.06 -4.96 -12.79
N ILE A 83 3.26 -5.64 -11.67
CA ILE A 83 2.55 -6.87 -11.33
C ILE A 83 1.64 -6.60 -10.14
N ARG A 84 0.34 -6.60 -10.34
CA ARG A 84 -0.65 -6.50 -9.27
C ARG A 84 -1.24 -7.89 -9.03
N VAL A 85 -1.12 -8.36 -7.80
CA VAL A 85 -1.72 -9.63 -7.36
C VAL A 85 -2.76 -9.34 -6.30
N GLU A 86 -4.00 -9.77 -6.54
CA GLU A 86 -5.12 -9.58 -5.60
C GLU A 86 -5.93 -10.88 -5.45
N GLY A 87 -6.56 -11.08 -4.29
CA GLY A 87 -7.41 -12.24 -3.99
C GLY A 87 -6.92 -13.05 -2.80
N THR A 88 -7.65 -14.12 -2.48
CA THR A 88 -7.35 -15.00 -1.35
C THR A 88 -6.78 -16.34 -1.82
N LEU A 89 -5.55 -16.65 -1.40
CA LEU A 89 -4.90 -17.93 -1.69
C LEU A 89 -5.67 -19.09 -1.05
N LYS A 90 -5.81 -20.19 -1.78
CA LYS A 90 -6.46 -21.43 -1.31
C LYS A 90 -5.77 -22.04 -0.08
N SER A 91 -4.44 -21.95 -0.05
CA SER A 91 -3.57 -22.50 0.97
C SER A 91 -2.23 -21.77 0.94
N GLY A 92 -1.51 -21.76 2.06
CA GLY A 92 -0.21 -21.10 2.14
C GLY A 92 -0.29 -19.60 2.35
N LYS A 93 0.87 -18.95 2.47
CA LYS A 93 1.02 -17.53 2.78
C LYS A 93 1.45 -16.73 1.54
N PRO A 94 1.09 -15.44 1.43
CA PRO A 94 1.60 -14.57 0.37
C PRO A 94 3.14 -14.54 0.28
N SER A 95 3.84 -14.72 1.41
CA SER A 95 5.30 -14.80 1.48
C SER A 95 5.91 -16.03 0.81
N GLU A 96 5.11 -17.07 0.56
CA GLU A 96 5.56 -18.31 -0.10
C GLU A 96 5.60 -18.18 -1.63
N ILE A 97 5.00 -17.13 -2.20
CA ILE A 97 5.14 -16.84 -3.63
C ILE A 97 6.58 -16.43 -3.91
N ASN A 98 7.27 -17.18 -4.77
CA ASN A 98 8.67 -16.94 -5.08
C ASN A 98 8.85 -15.79 -6.09
N PHE A 99 8.61 -14.56 -5.62
CA PHE A 99 8.85 -13.36 -6.42
C PHE A 99 10.30 -13.15 -6.82
N ARG A 100 11.25 -13.76 -6.08
CA ARG A 100 12.66 -13.76 -6.48
C ARG A 100 12.85 -14.51 -7.80
N ARG A 101 12.26 -15.70 -7.94
CA ARG A 101 12.28 -16.47 -9.20
C ARG A 101 11.61 -15.71 -10.33
N ILE A 102 10.50 -15.02 -10.06
CA ILE A 102 9.86 -14.12 -11.05
C ILE A 102 10.85 -13.04 -11.52
N HIS A 103 11.51 -12.36 -10.59
CA HIS A 103 12.48 -11.31 -10.91
C HIS A 103 13.69 -11.84 -11.70
N GLU A 104 14.21 -13.01 -11.33
CA GLU A 104 15.32 -13.68 -12.04
C GLU A 104 14.93 -14.09 -13.47
N LYS A 105 13.68 -14.54 -13.67
CA LYS A 105 13.15 -14.92 -14.99
C LYS A 105 12.87 -13.72 -15.89
N LEU A 106 12.53 -12.58 -15.31
CA LEU A 106 12.19 -11.34 -16.01
C LEU A 106 13.35 -10.31 -15.98
N LYS A 107 14.58 -10.76 -15.72
CA LYS A 107 15.75 -9.91 -15.49
C LYS A 107 16.10 -8.90 -16.60
N ASP A 108 15.62 -9.13 -17.82
CA ASP A 108 15.86 -8.24 -18.96
C ASP A 108 14.83 -7.10 -19.05
N ALA A 109 13.85 -7.07 -18.13
CA ALA A 109 12.98 -5.93 -17.94
C ALA A 109 13.76 -4.73 -17.39
N TYR A 110 13.35 -3.52 -17.77
CA TYR A 110 13.98 -2.30 -17.26
C TYR A 110 13.71 -2.11 -15.76
N CYS A 111 12.48 -2.39 -15.34
CA CYS A 111 12.08 -2.32 -13.94
C CYS A 111 10.89 -3.24 -13.69
N ILE A 112 10.84 -3.87 -12.53
CA ILE A 112 9.70 -4.69 -12.11
C ILE A 112 9.23 -4.18 -10.76
N LEU A 113 7.99 -3.70 -10.69
CA LEU A 113 7.33 -3.32 -9.45
C LEU A 113 6.17 -4.28 -9.18
N ARG A 114 5.93 -4.59 -7.91
CA ARG A 114 4.82 -5.46 -7.50
C ARG A 114 3.92 -4.79 -6.48
N ASN A 115 2.64 -5.09 -6.56
CA ASN A 115 1.65 -4.73 -5.55
C ASN A 115 0.89 -5.98 -5.11
N THR A 116 0.98 -6.30 -3.83
CA THR A 116 0.33 -7.47 -3.21
C THR A 116 -0.51 -7.05 -2.00
N ASN A 117 -0.91 -5.77 -1.91
CA ASN A 117 -1.59 -5.24 -0.72
C ASN A 117 -2.99 -5.85 -0.52
N LYS A 118 -3.60 -6.41 -1.57
CA LYS A 118 -4.88 -7.13 -1.51
C LYS A 118 -4.74 -8.64 -1.73
N LEU A 119 -3.57 -9.19 -1.43
CA LEU A 119 -3.31 -10.62 -1.49
C LEU A 119 -3.36 -11.20 -0.08
N PHE A 120 -4.31 -12.10 0.15
CA PHE A 120 -4.58 -12.68 1.47
C PHE A 120 -4.37 -14.20 1.44
N SER A 121 -4.15 -14.82 2.60
CA SER A 121 -4.22 -16.28 2.74
C SER A 121 -5.56 -16.69 3.33
N LYS A 122 -6.07 -17.86 2.95
CA LYS A 122 -7.29 -18.41 3.55
C LYS A 122 -7.21 -18.62 5.07
N GLU A 123 -5.99 -18.83 5.58
CA GLU A 123 -5.72 -18.90 7.03
C GLU A 123 -5.82 -17.53 7.73
N LEU A 124 -5.83 -16.42 6.96
CA LEU A 124 -6.03 -15.06 7.44
C LEU A 124 -7.45 -14.52 7.17
N THR A 125 -8.31 -15.28 6.47
CA THR A 125 -9.68 -14.85 6.12
C THR A 125 -10.74 -15.24 7.16
N GLU A 126 -10.44 -15.09 8.44
CA GLU A 126 -11.49 -14.97 9.47
C GLU A 126 -11.83 -13.51 9.81
N ILE A 127 -11.35 -12.55 9.01
CA ILE A 127 -11.62 -11.13 9.22
C ILE A 127 -12.41 -10.59 8.04
N GLU A 128 -13.67 -11.01 7.92
CA GLU A 128 -14.67 -10.23 7.22
C GLU A 128 -14.85 -8.91 7.99
N VAL A 129 -14.39 -7.82 7.35
CA VAL A 129 -14.52 -6.45 7.81
C VAL A 129 -15.95 -5.99 7.54
N ASP A 130 -16.92 -6.57 8.24
CA ASP A 130 -18.27 -6.03 8.30
C ASP A 130 -18.37 -5.09 9.49
N SER A 131 -18.34 -3.78 9.18
CA SER A 131 -18.89 -2.69 10.00
C SER A 131 -18.58 -2.74 11.50
N ALA A 132 -17.31 -2.96 11.85
CA ALA A 132 -16.86 -2.87 13.22
C ALA A 132 -16.39 -1.44 13.51
N SER A 133 -16.81 -0.84 14.63
CA SER A 133 -16.30 0.49 15.04
C SER A 133 -14.77 0.43 15.23
N THR A 134 -14.07 1.57 15.19
CA THR A 134 -12.60 1.61 15.38
C THR A 134 -12.18 0.85 16.64
N GLU A 135 -12.96 0.96 17.70
CA GLU A 135 -12.75 0.28 18.98
C GLU A 135 -12.93 -1.25 18.90
N GLU A 136 -13.78 -1.74 18.00
CA GLU A 136 -13.98 -3.17 17.76
C GLU A 136 -12.85 -3.76 16.92
N ILE A 137 -12.32 -2.99 15.97
CA ILE A 137 -11.12 -3.35 15.19
C ILE A 137 -9.91 -3.46 16.13
N GLU A 138 -9.70 -2.46 16.99
CA GLU A 138 -8.61 -2.46 17.97
C GLU A 138 -8.68 -3.66 18.93
N LYS A 139 -9.87 -3.93 19.50
CA LYS A 139 -10.06 -5.07 20.39
C LYS A 139 -9.74 -6.41 19.72
N ARG A 140 -10.05 -6.55 18.44
CA ARG A 140 -9.76 -7.77 17.65
C ARG A 140 -8.27 -7.89 17.32
N VAL A 141 -7.61 -6.81 16.90
CA VAL A 141 -6.15 -6.80 16.67
C VAL A 141 -5.37 -7.18 17.94
N ILE A 142 -5.81 -6.69 19.09
CA ILE A 142 -5.24 -7.06 20.39
C ILE A 142 -5.47 -8.55 20.71
N GLU A 143 -6.61 -9.12 20.32
CA GLU A 143 -6.89 -10.55 20.50
C GLU A 143 -6.05 -11.45 19.61
N ASP A 144 -5.84 -11.07 18.35
CA ASP A 144 -5.01 -11.84 17.41
C ASP A 144 -3.52 -11.81 17.79
N SER A 145 -3.03 -10.67 18.29
CA SER A 145 -1.64 -10.50 18.72
C SER A 145 -1.26 -11.38 19.92
N LYS A 146 -2.23 -11.92 20.67
CA LYS A 146 -1.99 -12.89 21.76
C LYS A 146 -1.37 -14.20 21.27
N LYS A 147 -1.59 -14.59 20.01
CA LYS A 147 -1.02 -15.81 19.43
C LYS A 147 0.50 -15.71 19.28
N GLU A 148 1.02 -14.51 19.03
CA GLU A 148 2.45 -14.25 18.85
C GLU A 148 3.15 -13.86 20.17
N PHE A 149 2.44 -13.22 21.11
CA PHE A 149 2.99 -12.76 22.39
C PHE A 149 2.32 -13.47 23.58
N LYS A 150 2.75 -14.70 23.88
CA LYS A 150 2.28 -15.47 25.06
C LYS A 150 2.47 -14.75 26.40
N GLU A 151 3.37 -13.77 26.47
CA GLU A 151 3.72 -13.05 27.70
C GLU A 151 2.97 -11.73 27.91
N LEU A 152 2.31 -11.16 26.89
CA LEU A 152 1.42 -9.99 27.03
C LEU A 152 0.03 -10.45 27.48
N GLY A 153 0.01 -11.16 28.61
CA GLY A 153 -1.14 -11.87 29.15
C GLY A 153 -2.28 -10.99 29.67
N ASN A 154 -2.29 -9.67 29.41
CA ASN A 154 -3.38 -8.83 29.89
C ASN A 154 -3.87 -7.85 28.81
N LYS A 155 -5.06 -8.15 28.24
CA LYS A 155 -5.82 -7.26 27.35
C LYS A 155 -6.03 -5.88 27.97
N GLU A 156 -6.12 -5.82 29.30
CA GLU A 156 -6.24 -4.59 30.06
C GLU A 156 -4.97 -3.75 30.04
N LEU A 157 -3.78 -4.37 30.05
CA LEU A 157 -2.50 -3.65 29.99
C LEU A 157 -2.28 -3.01 28.62
N VAL A 158 -2.57 -3.74 27.54
CA VAL A 158 -2.46 -3.21 26.17
C VAL A 158 -3.44 -2.06 25.94
N SER A 159 -4.69 -2.22 26.37
CA SER A 159 -5.71 -1.16 26.29
C SER A 159 -5.30 0.09 27.08
N ARG A 160 -4.79 -0.09 28.31
CA ARG A 160 -4.30 1.01 29.14
C ARG A 160 -3.10 1.72 28.52
N LEU A 161 -2.21 0.99 27.85
CA LEU A 161 -1.04 1.57 27.21
C LEU A 161 -1.42 2.37 25.97
N MET A 162 -2.35 1.86 25.15
CA MET A 162 -2.88 2.60 24.01
C MET A 162 -3.50 3.94 24.45
N ASN A 163 -4.36 3.92 25.48
CA ASN A 163 -4.96 5.15 26.02
C ASN A 163 -3.93 6.14 26.60
N ALA A 164 -2.83 5.65 27.18
CA ALA A 164 -1.76 6.51 27.70
C ALA A 164 -0.94 7.17 26.58
N LEU A 165 -0.79 6.49 25.45
CA LEU A 165 -0.06 7.00 24.28
C LEU A 165 -0.92 7.88 23.38
N ASP A 166 -2.24 7.81 23.51
CA ASP A 166 -3.21 8.62 22.75
C ASP A 166 -3.49 10.00 23.38
N LEU A 167 -2.67 10.41 24.37
CA LEU A 167 -2.80 11.71 25.02
C LEU A 167 -2.40 12.84 24.06
N GLU A 168 -3.29 13.79 23.86
CA GLU A 168 -2.98 15.02 23.12
C GLU A 168 -2.21 16.02 23.97
N LYS A 169 -1.55 16.95 23.28
CA LYS A 169 -0.79 18.04 23.88
C LYS A 169 -1.74 19.12 24.38
N ASP A 170 -1.58 19.56 25.63
CA ASP A 170 -2.44 20.59 26.22
C ASP A 170 -2.09 21.99 25.68
N GLU A 171 -3.09 22.88 25.68
CA GLU A 171 -2.90 24.29 25.30
C GLU A 171 -1.91 24.99 26.26
N GLY A 172 -0.79 25.47 25.71
CA GLY A 172 0.27 26.13 26.47
C GLY A 172 1.34 25.19 27.03
N GLU A 173 1.23 23.88 26.83
CA GLU A 173 2.25 22.90 27.21
C GLU A 173 3.50 23.04 26.32
N LYS A 174 4.70 22.94 26.91
CA LYS A 174 5.95 22.86 26.13
C LYS A 174 6.15 21.43 25.63
N ASN A 175 6.83 21.26 24.49
CA ASN A 175 7.10 19.93 23.95
C ASN A 175 7.85 19.03 24.94
N SER A 176 8.79 19.59 25.71
CA SER A 176 9.53 18.86 26.75
C SER A 176 8.63 18.30 27.85
N ASP A 177 7.60 19.06 28.22
CA ASP A 177 6.71 18.74 29.33
C ASP A 177 5.70 17.68 28.86
N PHE A 178 5.22 17.82 27.62
CA PHE A 178 4.38 16.83 26.94
C PHE A 178 5.07 15.46 26.78
N GLU A 179 6.30 15.45 26.28
CA GLU A 179 7.09 14.22 26.13
C GLU A 179 7.31 13.53 27.48
N THR A 180 7.64 14.32 28.51
CA THR A 180 7.82 13.80 29.88
C THR A 180 6.53 13.19 30.42
N ARG A 181 5.38 13.84 30.17
CA ARG A 181 4.05 13.37 30.60
C ARG A 181 3.65 12.07 29.93
N ILE A 182 3.81 11.96 28.60
CA ILE A 182 3.50 10.72 27.87
C ILE A 182 4.39 9.57 28.35
N ILE A 183 5.70 9.81 28.47
CA ILE A 183 6.64 8.77 28.92
C ILE A 183 6.31 8.33 30.35
N SER A 184 6.05 9.26 31.26
CA SER A 184 5.63 8.94 32.64
C SER A 184 4.36 8.11 32.66
N SER A 185 3.35 8.49 31.87
CA SER A 185 2.09 7.75 31.77
C SER A 185 2.27 6.34 31.23
N GLY A 186 3.13 6.16 30.22
CA GLY A 186 3.49 4.85 29.68
C GLY A 186 4.21 3.96 30.69
N LEU A 187 5.15 4.52 31.47
CA LEU A 187 5.88 3.80 32.53
C LEU A 187 4.94 3.37 33.66
N ASP A 188 4.03 4.24 34.09
CA ASP A 188 3.02 3.94 35.12
C ASP A 188 2.12 2.76 34.71
N VAL A 189 1.76 2.66 33.43
CA VAL A 189 0.99 1.53 32.90
C VAL A 189 1.79 0.23 32.91
N LEU A 190 3.09 0.31 32.63
CA LEU A 190 4.00 -0.84 32.63
C LEU A 190 4.43 -1.26 34.05
N LYS A 191 4.13 -0.46 35.08
CA LYS A 191 4.59 -0.65 36.47
C LYS A 191 6.12 -0.73 36.57
N ILE A 192 6.82 0.08 35.77
CA ILE A 192 8.29 0.20 35.74
C ILE A 192 8.70 1.51 36.40
#